data_AF-A0A7H0WBG4-F1
#
_entry.id   AF-A0A7H0WBG4-F1
#
_cell.length_a   1.000
_cell.length_b   1.000
_cell.length_c   1.000
_cell.angle_alpha   90.00
_cell.angle_beta   90.00
_cell.angle_gamma   90.00
#
_symmetry.space_group_name_H-M   'P 1'
#
loop_
_entity.id
_entity.type
_entity.pdbx_description
1 polymer ?
#
loop_
_entity_poly.entity_id
_entity_poly.type
_entity_poly.pdbx_seq_one_letter_code
_entity_poly.pdbx_strand_id
1 'polypeptide(L)'
;MKCFLNKKCCYNFQHRRLIKRDISKYNQIILNSLFFINNNVSYNYLKFFSQRNKIILNKKAFSDLFVFEKNFVISLVCLVFLNYLINVKRFEI
;
A
#
# COMPACT_ATOMS: atom_id res chain seq x y z
N MET A 1 12.15 -21.57 38.70
CA MET A 1 12.70 -20.51 37.82
C MET A 1 12.43 -20.68 36.30
N LYS A 2 11.63 -21.66 35.85
CA LYS A 2 11.28 -21.84 34.42
C LYS A 2 10.08 -21.00 33.94
N CYS A 3 9.23 -20.50 34.85
CA CYS A 3 8.01 -19.75 34.48
C CYS A 3 8.24 -18.29 34.05
N PHE A 4 9.36 -17.65 34.43
CA PHE A 4 9.67 -16.26 34.05
C PHE A 4 10.17 -16.13 32.60
N LEU A 5 10.93 -17.13 32.12
CA LEU A 5 11.38 -17.20 30.73
C LEU A 5 10.18 -17.33 29.78
N ASN A 6 9.16 -18.09 30.17
CA ASN A 6 7.93 -18.27 29.38
C ASN A 6 7.10 -16.98 29.26
N LYS A 7 6.95 -16.20 30.34
CA LYS A 7 6.23 -14.91 30.28
C LYS A 7 6.96 -13.88 29.41
N LYS A 8 8.28 -13.76 29.51
CA LYS A 8 9.08 -12.84 28.68
C LYS A 8 9.04 -13.25 27.20
N CYS A 9 9.08 -14.55 26.91
CA CYS A 9 8.98 -15.05 25.54
C CYS A 9 7.57 -14.83 24.94
N CYS A 10 6.50 -15.07 25.71
CA CYS A 10 5.12 -14.75 25.32
C CYS A 10 4.93 -13.25 25.07
N TYR A 11 5.45 -12.39 25.94
CA TYR A 11 5.37 -10.94 25.79
C TYR A 11 6.10 -10.48 24.51
N ASN A 12 7.32 -10.97 24.28
CA ASN A 12 8.07 -10.67 23.05
C ASN A 12 7.33 -11.11 21.79
N PHE A 13 6.65 -12.26 21.82
CA PHE A 13 5.88 -12.74 20.69
C PHE A 13 4.63 -11.90 20.42
N GLN A 14 3.90 -11.52 21.48
CA GLN A 14 2.78 -10.58 21.38
C GLN A 14 3.24 -9.22 20.85
N HIS A 15 4.36 -8.70 21.36
CA HIS A 15 4.94 -7.43 20.94
C HIS A 15 5.33 -7.44 19.45
N ARG A 16 5.96 -8.52 18.97
CA ARG A 16 6.26 -8.70 17.53
C ARG A 16 5.01 -8.69 16.66
N ARG A 17 3.92 -9.30 17.14
CA ARG A 17 2.62 -9.27 16.43
C ARG A 17 2.02 -7.86 16.40
N LEU A 18 2.11 -7.12 17.49
CA LEU A 18 1.63 -5.74 17.58
C LEU A 18 2.42 -4.82 16.65
N ILE A 19 3.76 -4.88 16.68
CA ILE A 19 4.62 -4.10 15.76
C ILE A 19 4.22 -4.33 14.30
N LYS A 20 3.99 -5.58 13.89
CA LYS A 20 3.56 -5.87 12.51
C LYS A 20 2.22 -5.22 12.16
N ARG A 21 1.28 -5.15 13.12
CA ARG A 21 -0.01 -4.47 12.93
C ARG A 21 0.17 -2.97 12.84
N ASP A 22 1.04 -2.39 13.67
CA ASP A 22 1.27 -0.95 13.70
C ASP A 22 1.96 -0.47 12.41
N ILE A 23 2.96 -1.20 11.91
CA ILE A 23 3.57 -0.93 10.61
C ILE A 23 2.52 -1.01 9.49
N SER A 24 1.65 -2.03 9.52
CA SER A 24 0.59 -2.14 8.51
C SER A 24 -0.40 -0.98 8.58
N LYS A 25 -0.75 -0.51 9.78
CA LYS A 25 -1.62 0.66 9.97
C LYS A 25 -0.95 1.94 9.46
N TYR A 26 0.32 2.14 9.79
CA TYR A 26 1.10 3.29 9.34
C TYR A 26 1.14 3.37 7.80
N ASN A 27 1.48 2.28 7.12
CA ASN A 27 1.49 2.23 5.66
C ASN A 27 0.10 2.54 5.07
N GLN A 28 -0.96 2.08 5.73
CA GLN A 28 -2.33 2.34 5.26
C GLN A 28 -2.74 3.81 5.46
N ILE A 29 -2.31 4.47 6.54
CA ILE A 29 -2.53 5.90 6.76
C ILE A 29 -1.81 6.72 5.69
N ILE A 30 -0.55 6.39 5.38
CA ILE A 30 0.21 7.04 4.30
C ILE A 30 -0.48 6.88 2.95
N LEU A 31 -0.92 5.67 2.64
CA LEU A 31 -1.63 5.42 1.38
C LEU A 31 -2.91 6.26 1.32
N ASN A 32 -3.70 6.25 2.39
CA ASN A 32 -4.94 7.02 2.45
C ASN A 32 -4.68 8.52 2.31
N SER A 33 -3.61 9.08 2.87
CA SER A 33 -3.31 10.51 2.73
C SER A 33 -2.97 10.91 1.29
N LEU A 34 -2.30 10.05 0.52
CA LEU A 34 -2.11 10.26 -0.92
C LEU A 34 -3.44 10.32 -1.69
N PHE A 35 -4.41 9.49 -1.30
CA PHE A 35 -5.70 9.43 -1.98
C PHE A 35 -6.68 10.52 -1.55
N PHE A 36 -6.60 10.96 -0.29
CA PHE A 36 -7.47 12.01 0.26
C PHE A 36 -7.18 13.37 -0.39
N ILE A 37 -5.94 13.63 -0.83
CA ILE A 37 -5.58 14.87 -1.54
C ILE A 37 -6.17 14.90 -2.96
N ASN A 38 -6.47 13.74 -3.57
CA ASN A 38 -7.01 13.62 -4.93
C ASN A 38 -8.48 13.16 -5.01
N ASN A 39 -9.20 13.23 -3.88
CA ASN A 39 -10.65 13.20 -3.72
C ASN A 39 -11.52 12.11 -4.38
N ASN A 40 -11.05 11.08 -5.09
CA ASN A 40 -11.97 10.03 -5.58
C ASN A 40 -11.41 8.62 -5.82
N VAL A 41 -10.12 8.38 -5.56
CA VAL A 41 -9.49 7.09 -5.90
C VAL A 41 -9.09 6.40 -4.61
N SER A 42 -9.74 5.30 -4.24
CA SER A 42 -9.30 4.50 -3.09
C SER A 42 -8.08 3.63 -3.45
N TYR A 43 -7.29 3.23 -2.44
CA TYR A 43 -6.19 2.26 -2.62
C TYR A 43 -6.66 0.96 -3.32
N ASN A 44 -7.92 0.56 -3.12
CA ASN A 44 -8.48 -0.62 -3.77
C ASN A 44 -8.56 -0.45 -5.29
N TYR A 45 -8.91 0.74 -5.78
CA TYR A 45 -8.91 1.04 -7.22
C TYR A 45 -7.50 1.01 -7.79
N LEU A 46 -6.51 1.62 -7.13
CA LEU A 46 -5.13 1.51 -7.58
C LEU A 46 -4.62 0.07 -7.60
N LYS A 47 -4.93 -0.70 -6.55
CA LYS A 47 -4.55 -2.11 -6.49
C LYS A 47 -5.13 -2.89 -7.68
N PHE A 48 -6.40 -2.65 -7.99
CA PHE A 48 -7.09 -3.26 -9.13
C PHE A 48 -6.41 -2.91 -10.47
N PHE A 49 -6.13 -1.63 -10.72
CA PHE A 49 -5.47 -1.20 -11.97
C PHE A 49 -4.01 -1.65 -12.07
N SER A 50 -3.29 -1.62 -10.95
CA SER A 50 -1.91 -2.11 -10.86
C SER A 50 -1.84 -3.60 -11.21
N GLN A 51 -2.78 -4.41 -10.71
CA GLN A 51 -2.88 -5.83 -11.05
C GLN A 51 -3.17 -6.05 -12.54
N ARG A 52 -4.08 -5.27 -13.13
CA ARG A 52 -4.34 -5.33 -14.59
C ARG A 52 -3.11 -4.99 -15.43
N ASN A 53 -2.29 -4.06 -14.96
CA ASN A 53 -1.04 -3.67 -15.62
C ASN A 53 0.15 -4.57 -15.25
N LYS A 54 -0.07 -5.71 -14.57
CA LYS A 54 0.98 -6.63 -14.08
C LYS A 54 2.01 -6.00 -13.14
N ILE A 55 1.68 -4.86 -12.53
CA ILE A 55 2.49 -4.20 -11.52
C ILE A 55 2.08 -4.75 -10.15
N ILE A 56 2.95 -5.58 -9.55
CA ILE A 56 2.71 -6.16 -8.22
C ILE A 56 3.49 -5.34 -7.20
N LEU A 57 2.83 -4.35 -6.60
CA LEU A 57 3.39 -3.54 -5.52
C LEU A 57 2.68 -3.82 -4.19
N ASN A 58 3.46 -4.21 -3.19
CA ASN A 58 2.96 -4.38 -1.83
C ASN A 58 2.74 -3.03 -1.15
N LYS A 59 1.80 -2.97 -0.19
CA LYS A 59 1.47 -1.76 0.58
C LYS A 59 2.71 -1.05 1.15
N LYS A 60 3.67 -1.83 1.65
CA LYS A 60 4.94 -1.32 2.20
C LYS A 60 5.79 -0.65 1.12
N ALA A 61 6.01 -1.32 -0.01
CA ALA A 61 6.80 -0.75 -1.10
C ALA A 61 6.17 0.54 -1.62
N PHE A 62 4.83 0.59 -1.70
CA PHE A 62 4.13 1.80 -2.13
C PHE A 62 4.22 2.93 -1.10
N SER A 63 4.09 2.64 0.20
CA SER A 63 4.28 3.67 1.24
C SER A 63 5.71 4.19 1.28
N ASP A 64 6.70 3.30 1.14
CA ASP A 64 8.12 3.68 1.10
C ASP A 64 8.39 4.56 -0.14
N LEU A 65 7.93 4.15 -1.32
CA LEU A 65 8.04 4.95 -2.54
C LEU A 65 7.34 6.30 -2.43
N PHE A 66 6.21 6.39 -1.71
CA PHE A 66 5.55 7.67 -1.52
C PHE A 66 6.34 8.62 -0.62
N VAL A 67 6.94 8.10 0.45
CA VAL A 67 7.72 8.90 1.40
C VAL A 67 9.02 9.39 0.76
N PHE A 68 9.73 8.51 0.05
CA PHE A 68 11.05 8.82 -0.51
C PHE A 68 10.98 9.40 -1.93
N GLU A 69 10.02 8.98 -2.76
CA GLU A 69 9.92 9.34 -4.17
C GLU A 69 8.48 9.70 -4.59
N LYS A 70 7.90 10.70 -3.92
CA LYS A 70 6.53 11.16 -4.16
C LYS A 70 6.20 11.42 -5.63
N ASN A 71 7.12 12.07 -6.37
CA ASN A 71 6.90 12.42 -7.78
C ASN A 71 6.81 11.18 -8.68
N PHE A 72 7.64 10.16 -8.41
CA PHE A 72 7.61 8.90 -9.13
C PHE A 72 6.26 8.19 -8.95
N VAL A 73 5.75 8.15 -7.73
CA VAL A 73 4.45 7.54 -7.43
C VAL A 73 3.32 8.27 -8.17
N ILE A 74 3.33 9.60 -8.23
CA ILE A 74 2.34 10.38 -8.98
C ILE A 74 2.40 10.03 -10.47
N SER A 75 3.61 10.01 -11.07
CA SER A 75 3.78 9.64 -12.48
C SER A 75 3.30 8.22 -12.77
N LEU A 76 3.58 7.27 -11.87
CA LEU A 76 3.15 5.88 -12.00
C LEU A 76 1.62 5.76 -11.94
N VAL A 77 0.97 6.50 -11.04
CA VAL A 77 -0.50 6.59 -10.97
C VAL A 77 -1.06 7.17 -12.27
N CYS A 78 -0.51 8.26 -12.78
CA CYS A 78 -0.94 8.86 -14.04
C CYS A 78 -0.78 7.90 -15.23
N LEU A 79 0.33 7.16 -15.32
CA LEU A 79 0.56 6.15 -16.35
C LEU A 79 -0.48 5.02 -16.29
N VAL A 80 -0.76 4.53 -15.08
CA VAL A 80 -1.78 3.49 -14.86
C VAL A 80 -3.17 3.97 -15.30
N PHE A 81 -3.52 5.23 -15.00
CA PHE A 81 -4.77 5.84 -15.43
C PHE A 81 -4.85 6.07 -16.94
N LEU A 82 -3.77 6.55 -17.57
CA LEU A 82 -3.71 6.74 -19.02
C LEU A 82 -3.86 5.42 -19.77
N ASN A 83 -3.18 4.36 -19.33
CA ASN A 83 -3.34 3.02 -19.91
C ASN A 83 -4.78 2.50 -19.77
N TYR A 84 -5.45 2.81 -18.67
CA TYR A 84 -6.86 2.48 -18.52
C TYR A 84 -7.72 3.22 -19.55
N LEU A 85 -7.56 4.54 -19.69
CA LEU A 85 -8.31 5.35 -20.66
C LEU A 85 -8.11 4.87 -22.11
N ILE A 86 -6.87 4.51 -22.48
CA ILE A 86 -6.56 3.97 -23.81
C ILE A 86 -7.27 2.63 -24.03
N ASN A 87 -7.24 1.74 -23.03
CA ASN A 87 -7.90 0.44 -23.14
C ASN A 87 -9.42 0.56 -23.20
N VAL A 88 -10.04 1.50 -22.48
CA VAL A 88 -11.49 1.74 -22.55
C VAL A 88 -11.89 2.21 -23.96
N LYS A 89 -11.17 3.17 -24.54
CA LYS A 89 -11.43 3.65 -25.91
C LYS A 89 -11.32 2.56 -26.98
N ARG A 90 -10.55 1.51 -26.71
CA ARG A 90 -10.38 0.36 -27.63
C ARG A 90 -11.58 -0.59 -27.65
N PHE A 91 -12.49 -0.50 -26.68
CA PHE A 91 -13.72 -1.29 -26.61
C PHE A 91 -14.97 -0.54 -27.13
N GLU A 92 -14.83 0.75 -27.46
CA GLU A 92 -15.93 1.57 -28.00
C GLU A 92 -15.91 1.69 -29.54
N ILE A 93 -15.02 0.97 -30.22
CA ILE A 93 -14.95 0.83 -31.69
C ILE A 93 -15.34 -0.60 -32.05
#